data_AF-A0A1R4F786-F1
#
_entry.id   AF-A0A1R4F786-F1
#
_cell.length_a   1.000
_cell.length_b   1.000
_cell.length_c   1.000
_cell.angle_alpha   90.00
_cell.angle_beta   90.00
_cell.angle_gamma   90.00
#
_symmetry.space_group_name_H-M   'P 1'
#
loop_
_entity.id
_entity.type
_entity.pdbx_description
1 polymer ?
#
loop_
_entity_poly.entity_id
_entity_poly.type
_entity_poly.pdbx_seq_one_letter_code
_entity_poly.pdbx_strand_id
1 'polypeptide(L)' 'MTITAEHLTITLEDGRELTGRTPVELAHKWAETEHGEEWQQLSAAKQSIEITAALDALNRAAQECSE' A
#
# COMPACT_ATOMS: atom_id res chain seq x y z
N MET A 1 9.23 -7.62 -3.88
CA MET A 1 7.81 -7.46 -4.26
C MET A 1 7.50 -8.50 -5.33
N THR A 2 6.47 -9.33 -5.14
CA THR A 2 6.12 -10.39 -6.10
C THR A 2 4.74 -10.09 -6.67
N ILE A 3 4.67 -9.76 -7.96
CA ILE A 3 3.42 -9.49 -8.66
C ILE A 3 2.96 -10.79 -9.35
N THR A 4 1.87 -11.38 -8.88
CA THR A 4 1.22 -12.51 -9.57
C THR A 4 0.06 -11.99 -10.41
N ALA A 5 -0.22 -12.61 -11.56
CA ALA A 5 -1.17 -12.11 -12.57
C ALA A 5 -2.63 -11.92 -12.07
N GLU A 6 -2.96 -12.43 -10.89
CA GLU A 6 -4.30 -12.35 -10.29
C GLU A 6 -4.37 -11.39 -9.09
N HIS A 7 -3.24 -11.18 -8.40
CA HIS A 7 -3.14 -10.35 -7.21
C HIS A 7 -1.75 -9.72 -7.07
N LEU A 8 -1.73 -8.44 -6.70
CA LEU A 8 -0.53 -7.73 -6.30
C LEU A 8 -0.24 -8.09 -4.84
N THR A 9 1.00 -8.48 -4.54
CA THR A 9 1.46 -8.75 -3.17
C THR A 9 2.69 -7.92 -2.87
N ILE A 10 2.65 -7.19 -1.76
CA ILE A 10 3.82 -6.51 -1.19
C ILE A 10 4.17 -7.13 0.14
N THR A 11 5.46 -7.13 0.45
CA THR A 11 5.98 -7.50 1.76
C THR A 11 6.44 -6.22 2.42
N LEU A 12 5.86 -5.90 3.56
CA LEU A 12 6.26 -4.77 4.41
C LEU A 12 7.60 -5.07 5.10
N GLU A 13 8.27 -4.04 5.60
CA GLU A 13 9.55 -4.19 6.33
C GLU A 13 9.43 -5.08 7.57
N ASP A 14 8.27 -5.08 8.21
CA ASP A 14 7.92 -5.91 9.37
C ASP A 14 7.66 -7.39 8.99
N GLY A 15 7.85 -7.76 7.71
CA GLY A 15 7.65 -9.12 7.19
C GLY A 15 6.19 -9.49 6.92
N ARG A 16 5.25 -8.58 7.18
CA ARG A 16 3.82 -8.77 6.86
C ARG A 16 3.59 -8.66 5.36
N GLU A 17 2.79 -9.56 4.83
CA GLU A 17 2.37 -9.53 3.42
C GLU A 17 1.00 -8.89 3.28
N LEU A 18 0.90 -7.91 2.39
CA LEU A 18 -0.38 -7.33 1.98
C LEU A 18 -0.69 -7.77 0.56
N THR A 19 -1.89 -8.31 0.38
CA THR A 19 -2.40 -8.72 -0.92
C THR A 19 -3.56 -7.81 -1.33
N GLY A 20 -3.53 -7.33 -2.56
CA GLY A 20 -4.59 -6.52 -3.14
C GLY A 20 -4.83 -6.85 -4.61
N ARG A 21 -6.05 -6.60 -5.08
CA ARG A 21 -6.39 -6.76 -6.51
C ARG A 21 -5.96 -5.59 -7.37
N THR A 22 -5.79 -4.42 -6.75
CA THR A 22 -5.40 -3.19 -7.43
C THR A 22 -4.35 -2.45 -6.59
N PRO A 23 -3.49 -1.62 -7.23
CA PRO A 23 -2.51 -0.82 -6.49
C PRO A 23 -3.16 0.09 -5.44
N VAL A 24 -4.34 0.63 -5.74
CA VAL A 24 -5.06 1.53 -4.81
C VAL A 24 -5.60 0.77 -3.59
N GLU A 25 -6.09 -0.46 -3.76
CA GLU A 25 -6.52 -1.29 -2.63
C GLU A 25 -5.34 -1.65 -1.73
N LEU A 26 -4.19 -1.93 -2.33
CA LEU A 26 -2.95 -2.20 -1.61
C LEU A 26 -2.44 -0.98 -0.85
N ALA A 27 -2.44 0.19 -1.49
CA ALA A 27 -2.07 1.46 -0.87
C ALA A 27 -2.98 1.76 0.33
N HIS A 28 -4.29 1.50 0.22
CA HIS A 28 -5.22 1.65 1.32
C HIS A 28 -4.90 0.71 2.48
N LYS A 29 -4.72 -0.59 2.21
CA LYS A 29 -4.37 -1.57 3.25
C LYS A 29 -3.03 -1.23 3.90
N TRP A 30 -2.06 -0.75 3.13
CA TRP A 30 -0.76 -0.33 3.64
C TRP A 30 -0.89 0.88 4.57
N ALA A 31 -1.54 1.95 4.12
CA ALA A 31 -1.78 3.13 4.94
C ALA A 31 -2.56 2.80 6.23
N GLU A 32 -3.59 1.96 6.13
CA GLU A 32 -4.32 1.47 7.31
C GLU A 32 -3.42 0.66 8.26
N THR A 33 -2.53 -0.17 7.72
CA THR A 33 -1.61 -1.00 8.50
C THR A 33 -0.53 -0.18 9.22
N GLU A 34 -0.03 0.89 8.58
CA GLU A 34 0.98 1.81 9.15
C GLU A 34 0.40 2.62 10.31
N HIS A 35 -0.83 3.14 10.13
CA HIS A 35 -1.49 4.00 11.13
C HIS A 35 -2.27 3.22 12.19
N GLY A 36 -2.59 1.94 11.94
CA GLY A 36 -3.26 1.07 12.89
C GLY A 36 -4.58 1.65 13.42
N GLU A 37 -4.73 1.74 14.74
CA GLU A 37 -5.94 2.29 15.37
C GLU A 37 -6.12 3.81 15.12
N GLU A 38 -5.03 4.53 14.88
CA GLU A 38 -5.09 5.97 14.57
C GLU A 38 -5.69 6.23 13.20
N TRP A 39 -5.69 5.24 12.30
CA TRP A 39 -6.29 5.35 10.97
C TRP A 39 -7.75 5.81 11.02
N GLN A 40 -8.53 5.25 11.94
CA GLN A 40 -9.96 5.58 12.12
C GLN A 40 -10.17 6.97 12.74
N GLN A 41 -9.13 7.54 13.36
CA GLN A 41 -9.15 8.89 13.93
C GLN A 41 -8.73 9.96 12.91
N LEU A 42 -8.10 9.56 11.80
CA LEU A 42 -7.76 10.46 10.71
C LEU A 42 -9.02 10.93 9.98
N SER A 43 -9.03 12.21 9.61
CA SER A 43 -10.07 12.74 8.71
C SER A 43 -9.93 12.11 7.32
N ALA A 44 -11.03 11.99 6.59
CA ALA A 44 -11.05 11.44 5.22
C ALA A 44 -10.04 12.14 4.28
N ALA A 45 -9.79 13.44 4.48
CA ALA A 45 -8.77 14.19 3.74
C ALA A 45 -7.35 13.69 4.04
N LYS A 46 -7.03 13.41 5.31
CA LYS A 46 -5.73 12.84 5.70
C LYS A 46 -5.59 11.41 5.19
N GLN A 47 -6.61 10.58 5.36
CA GLN A 47 -6.60 9.22 4.81
C GLN A 47 -6.33 9.21 3.30
N SER A 48 -6.95 10.13 2.55
CA SER A 48 -6.69 10.28 1.11
C SER A 48 -5.25 10.65 0.79
N ILE A 49 -4.62 11.50 1.60
CA ILE A 49 -3.20 11.88 1.44
C ILE A 49 -2.31 10.66 1.69
N GLU A 50 -2.53 9.92 2.77
CA GLU A 50 -1.75 8.73 3.13
C GLU A 50 -1.87 7.62 2.06
N ILE A 51 -3.09 7.38 1.55
CA ILE A 51 -3.32 6.43 0.45
C ILE A 51 -2.55 6.86 -0.80
N THR A 52 -2.55 8.15 -1.13
CA THR A 52 -1.85 8.67 -2.30
C THR A 52 -0.33 8.52 -2.15
N ALA A 53 0.20 8.79 -0.96
CA ALA A 53 1.62 8.61 -0.65
C ALA A 53 2.03 7.12 -0.75
N ALA A 54 1.24 6.21 -0.18
CA ALA A 54 1.46 4.77 -0.30
C ALA A 54 1.38 4.31 -1.77
N LEU A 55 0.46 4.86 -2.55
CA LEU A 55 0.34 4.54 -3.98
C LEU A 55 1.56 5.02 -4.80
N ASP A 56 2.11 6.21 -4.50
CA ASP A 56 3.33 6.69 -5.15
C ASP A 56 4.52 5.77 -4.83
N ALA A 57 4.66 5.35 -3.57
CA ALA A 57 5.70 4.41 -3.15
C ALA A 57 5.58 3.05 -3.86
N LEU A 58 4.35 2.53 -4.00
CA LEU A 58 4.09 1.29 -4.76
C LEU A 58 4.47 1.41 -6.22
N ASN A 59 4.14 2.53 -6.87
CA ASN A 59 4.49 2.76 -8.27
C ASN A 59 6.00 2.86 -8.46
N ARG A 60 6.71 3.57 -7.57
CA ARG A 60 8.19 3.64 -7.62
C ARG A 60 8.82 2.27 -7.47
N ALA A 61 8.42 1.50 -6.46
CA ALA A 61 8.94 0.14 -6.24
C ALA A 61 8.65 -0.79 -7.42
N ALA A 62 7.49 -0.66 -8.07
CA ALA A 62 7.15 -1.42 -9.28
C ALA A 62 8.01 -1.02 -10.49
N GLN A 63 8.37 0.26 -10.62
CA GLN A 63 9.29 0.74 -11.66
C GLN A 63 10.72 0.23 -11.43
N GLU A 64 11.25 0.33 -10.20
CA GLU A 64 12.59 -0.16 -9.85
C GLU A 64 12.73 -1.68 -10.02
N CYS A 65 11.64 -2.43 -9.87
CA CYS A 65 11.63 -3.88 -10.10
C CYS A 65 11.53 -4.28 -11.59
N SER A 66 11.32 -3.30 -12.49
CA SER A 66 11.24 -3.51 -13.94
C SER A 66 12.56 -3.20 -14.67
N GLU A 67 13.62 -2.79 -13.97
CA GLU A 67 14.98 -2.54 -14.49
C GLU A 67 15.94 -3.71 -14.30
#